data_AF-Q9A0G2-F1
#
_entry.id   AF-Q9A0G2-F1
#
_cell.length_a   1.000
_cell.length_b   1.000
_cell.length_c   1.000
_cell.angle_alpha   90.00
_cell.angle_beta   90.00
_cell.angle_gamma   90.00
#
_symmetry.space_group_name_H-M   'P 1'
#
loop_
_entity.id
_entity.type
_entity.pdbx_description
1 polymer ?
#
loop_
_entity_poly.entity_id
_entity_poly.type
_entity_poly.pdbx_seq_one_letter_code
_entity_poly.pdbx_strand_id
1 'polypeptide(L)'
;MINREIAVKVQHVSKTFKLPTEATKSFRTTLVNRLRGIKGFTEQHVLKDINFDVYKGDFFGIVGRNGSGKSTLLKIISQIYVPEKGQVTVDGKMVSFIELGVGFNPELTGRENVYMNGAMLGFTKDEVDDMYNDIVDFAELHHFMNQKLKNYSSGMQVRLAFSVAIKAQGDVLILDEVLAVGDEAFQRKCNDYFMERKDSGKTTILVTHDMGAVKKYCNRAVLIEDGLVKAYGEPFDVANQYSVDNTETAEDAMNAEKISVSDIAKDLKVSLISNPRITPNDTITFEVSYEVLKDDFTYIAFSLTDIDRNIWVYNDNSLDYPTQGIGRKCISYQCQLSQLNDIKLKLEVTVRDKNGQMLLFSTAEQSPQIVIQRNDIDQDDLSALDSASGLYQRNGKWVFH
;
A
#
# COMPACT_ATOMS: atom_id res chain seq x y z
N MET A 1 -8.01 32.21 6.65
CA MET A 1 -7.05 31.19 6.17
C MET A 1 -6.08 30.94 7.31
N ILE A 2 -6.10 29.76 7.90
CA ILE A 2 -5.15 29.39 8.96
C ILE A 2 -3.82 29.13 8.26
N ASN A 3 -2.81 29.96 8.53
CA ASN A 3 -1.48 29.83 7.95
C ASN A 3 -0.79 28.62 8.61
N ARG A 4 -0.74 27.48 7.92
CA ARG A 4 -0.11 26.26 8.44
C ARG A 4 1.41 26.35 8.25
N GLU A 5 2.18 26.03 9.28
CA GLU A 5 3.65 26.00 9.22
C GLU A 5 4.15 24.77 8.45
N ILE A 6 5.20 24.94 7.65
CA ILE A 6 5.80 23.88 6.84
C ILE A 6 6.89 23.19 7.69
N ALA A 7 6.79 21.87 7.82
CA ALA A 7 7.80 21.02 8.46
C ALA A 7 8.88 20.55 7.47
N VAL A 8 8.46 20.17 6.26
CA VAL A 8 9.38 19.77 5.18
C VAL A 8 8.96 20.42 3.88
N LYS A 9 9.88 21.13 3.23
CA LYS A 9 9.68 21.80 1.95
C LYS A 9 10.54 21.15 0.88
N VAL A 10 9.92 20.57 -0.15
CA VAL A 10 10.61 19.97 -1.29
C VAL A 10 10.40 20.86 -2.51
N GLN A 11 11.48 21.46 -3.04
CA GLN A 11 11.40 22.44 -4.12
C GLN A 11 12.28 22.04 -5.30
N HIS A 12 11.66 21.81 -6.46
CA HIS A 12 12.29 21.52 -7.74
C HIS A 12 13.34 20.40 -7.71
N VAL A 13 13.12 19.38 -6.89
CA VAL A 13 14.11 18.33 -6.63
C VAL A 13 14.25 17.41 -7.84
N SER A 14 15.47 17.30 -8.36
CA SER A 14 15.81 16.36 -9.43
C SER A 14 17.03 15.52 -9.09
N LYS A 15 17.02 14.24 -9.50
CA LYS A 15 18.11 13.30 -9.24
C LYS A 15 18.29 12.32 -10.40
N THR A 16 19.51 12.24 -10.89
CA THR A 16 19.96 11.28 -11.91
C THR A 16 21.04 10.36 -11.34
N PHE A 17 21.05 9.10 -11.76
CA PHE A 17 22.15 8.17 -11.52
C PHE A 17 22.81 7.76 -12.84
N LYS A 18 24.13 7.57 -12.82
CA LYS A 18 24.88 7.04 -13.95
C LYS A 18 25.05 5.54 -13.75
N LEU A 19 24.37 4.74 -14.56
CA LEU A 19 24.48 3.29 -14.55
C LEU A 19 25.57 2.87 -15.53
N PRO A 20 26.67 2.23 -15.09
CA PRO A 20 27.68 1.73 -16.01
C PRO A 20 27.07 0.63 -16.89
N THR A 21 27.16 0.79 -18.21
CA THR A 21 26.82 -0.29 -19.14
C THR A 21 28.00 -1.25 -19.19
N GLU A 22 27.81 -2.53 -18.87
CA GLU A 22 28.85 -3.55 -19.02
C GLU A 22 29.23 -3.71 -20.50
N ALA A 23 30.17 -2.89 -20.96
CA ALA A 23 30.89 -3.10 -22.21
C ALA A 23 32.31 -3.53 -21.85
N THR A 24 32.53 -4.85 -21.84
CA THR A 24 33.81 -5.57 -22.02
C THR A 24 35.12 -4.81 -21.73
N LYS A 25 35.94 -5.35 -20.82
CA LYS A 25 37.29 -4.88 -20.41
C LYS A 25 38.37 -4.90 -21.53
N SER A 26 38.10 -4.36 -22.72
CA SER A 26 39.11 -4.25 -23.79
C SER A 26 39.42 -2.78 -24.06
N PHE A 27 40.68 -2.39 -23.84
CA PHE A 27 41.19 -1.04 -24.11
C PHE A 27 40.93 -0.56 -25.55
N ARG A 28 40.85 -1.48 -26.52
CA ARG A 28 40.51 -1.16 -27.91
C ARG A 28 39.05 -0.71 -28.05
N THR A 29 38.13 -1.33 -27.32
CA THR A 29 36.71 -0.95 -27.31
C THR A 29 36.50 0.41 -26.65
N THR A 30 37.22 0.72 -25.57
CA THR A 30 37.17 2.03 -24.90
C THR A 30 37.62 3.18 -25.80
N LEU A 31 38.66 2.97 -26.62
CA LEU A 31 39.15 3.99 -27.55
C LEU A 31 38.16 4.21 -28.71
N VAL A 32 37.57 3.14 -29.25
CA VAL A 32 36.55 3.21 -30.31
C VAL A 32 35.25 3.85 -29.81
N ASN A 33 34.79 3.51 -28.61
CA ASN A 33 33.59 4.09 -28.01
C ASN A 33 33.76 5.59 -27.72
N ARG A 34 34.97 6.01 -27.30
CA ARG A 34 35.30 7.43 -27.10
C ARG A 34 35.33 8.21 -28.43
N LEU A 35 35.82 7.61 -29.51
CA LEU A 35 35.82 8.22 -30.85
C LEU A 35 34.41 8.26 -31.48
N ARG A 36 33.52 7.35 -31.10
CA ARG A 36 32.12 7.30 -31.56
C ARG A 36 31.13 8.05 -30.66
N GLY A 37 31.59 8.71 -29.60
CA GLY A 37 30.73 9.46 -28.67
C GLY A 37 29.79 8.58 -27.82
N ILE A 38 30.03 7.27 -27.76
CA ILE A 38 29.20 6.32 -27.02
C ILE A 38 29.63 6.40 -25.55
N LYS A 39 28.81 7.07 -24.72
CA LYS A 39 29.00 7.12 -23.27
C LYS A 39 28.90 5.69 -22.72
N GLY A 40 29.92 5.23 -21.98
CA GLY A 40 29.95 3.90 -21.34
C GLY A 40 29.04 3.77 -20.11
N PHE A 41 28.00 4.60 -20.03
CA PHE A 41 27.01 4.61 -18.97
C PHE A 41 25.69 5.11 -19.53
N THR A 42 24.58 4.59 -18.99
CA THR A 42 23.23 5.14 -19.19
C THR A 42 22.89 6.07 -18.04
N GLU A 43 22.24 7.19 -18.35
CA GLU A 43 21.72 8.11 -17.33
C GLU A 43 20.29 7.69 -17.01
N GLN A 44 20.02 7.38 -15.73
CA GLN A 44 18.68 7.07 -15.24
C GLN A 44 18.18 8.26 -14.40
N HIS A 45 17.20 8.97 -14.92
CA HIS A 45 16.55 10.08 -14.22
C HIS A 45 15.49 9.51 -13.26
N VAL A 46 15.79 9.51 -11.96
CA VAL A 46 14.93 8.91 -10.93
C VAL A 46 13.94 9.91 -10.36
N LEU A 47 14.32 11.18 -10.22
CA LEU A 47 13.42 12.26 -9.79
C LEU A 47 13.55 13.43 -10.76
N LYS A 48 12.41 14.00 -11.14
CA LYS A 48 12.25 15.02 -12.17
C LYS A 48 11.38 16.14 -11.60
N ASP A 49 12.01 17.21 -11.15
CA ASP A 49 11.34 18.44 -10.71
C ASP A 49 10.21 18.22 -9.66
N ILE A 50 10.51 17.48 -8.59
CA ILE A 50 9.55 17.18 -7.51
C ILE A 50 9.29 18.42 -6.65
N ASN A 51 8.02 18.73 -6.42
CA ASN A 51 7.56 19.88 -5.63
C ASN A 51 6.38 19.48 -4.73
N PHE A 52 6.54 19.61 -3.41
CA PHE A 52 5.45 19.51 -2.43
C PHE A 52 5.89 20.01 -1.05
N ASP A 53 4.90 20.32 -0.22
CA ASP A 53 5.09 20.74 1.17
C ASP A 53 4.45 19.73 2.14
N VAL A 54 5.12 19.46 3.25
CA VAL A 54 4.59 18.72 4.42
C VAL A 54 4.44 19.71 5.56
N TYR A 55 3.25 19.83 6.13
CA TYR A 55 2.98 20.79 7.21
C TYR A 55 3.19 20.15 8.58
N LYS A 56 3.48 20.98 9.58
CA LYS A 56 3.60 20.50 10.96
C LYS A 56 2.31 19.82 11.40
N GLY A 57 2.47 18.62 11.96
CA GLY A 57 1.38 17.76 12.41
C GLY A 57 0.67 16.99 11.31
N ASP A 58 1.14 17.04 10.06
CA ASP A 58 0.66 16.12 9.03
C ASP A 58 1.18 14.70 9.29
N PHE A 59 0.29 13.73 9.12
CA PHE A 59 0.66 12.35 8.84
C PHE A 59 0.63 12.21 7.31
N PHE A 60 1.80 12.36 6.70
CA PHE A 60 1.97 12.57 5.28
C PHE A 60 2.39 11.28 4.56
N GLY A 61 1.65 10.88 3.53
CA GLY A 61 1.99 9.70 2.71
C GLY A 61 2.86 10.05 1.50
N ILE A 62 3.95 9.32 1.26
CA ILE A 62 4.65 9.28 -0.03
C ILE A 62 4.39 7.91 -0.65
N VAL A 63 3.63 7.89 -1.75
CA VAL A 63 3.11 6.67 -2.35
C VAL A 63 3.52 6.55 -3.81
N GLY A 64 3.41 5.34 -4.36
CA GLY A 64 3.79 5.04 -5.73
C GLY A 64 4.35 3.64 -5.89
N ARG A 65 4.54 3.21 -7.14
CA ARG A 65 5.01 1.86 -7.49
C ARG A 65 6.48 1.66 -7.10
N ASN A 66 6.91 0.40 -7.09
CA ASN A 66 8.34 0.10 -6.94
C ASN A 66 9.12 0.68 -8.14
N GLY A 67 10.26 1.29 -7.85
CA GLY A 67 11.06 1.97 -8.88
C GLY A 67 10.61 3.39 -9.24
N SER A 68 9.51 3.92 -8.67
CA SER A 68 9.05 5.29 -9.00
C SER A 68 9.92 6.41 -8.44
N GLY A 69 10.87 6.09 -7.56
CA GLY A 69 11.81 7.03 -6.95
C GLY A 69 11.57 7.35 -5.47
N LYS A 70 10.55 6.75 -4.83
CA LYS A 70 10.20 6.98 -3.41
C LYS A 70 11.40 6.91 -2.45
N SER A 71 12.14 5.80 -2.45
CA SER A 71 13.30 5.64 -1.56
C SER A 71 14.45 6.61 -1.91
N THR A 72 14.57 7.05 -3.17
CA THR A 72 15.53 8.09 -3.55
C THR A 72 15.11 9.46 -3.02
N LEU A 73 13.82 9.80 -3.16
CA LEU A 73 13.24 11.02 -2.60
C LEU A 73 13.38 11.02 -1.07
N LEU A 74 13.13 9.88 -0.44
CA LEU A 74 13.31 9.70 0.99
C LEU A 74 14.75 9.96 1.43
N LYS A 75 15.72 9.33 0.76
CA LYS A 75 17.16 9.55 1.02
C LYS A 75 17.57 11.01 0.81
N ILE A 76 16.91 11.75 -0.08
CA ILE A 76 17.15 13.19 -0.26
C ILE A 76 16.53 14.01 0.89
N ILE A 77 15.29 13.70 1.28
CA ILE A 77 14.61 14.36 2.41
C ILE A 77 15.42 14.17 3.70
N SER A 78 15.92 12.95 3.92
CA SER A 78 16.78 12.59 5.06
C SER A 78 18.23 13.07 4.93
N GLN A 79 18.53 13.90 3.92
CA GLN A 79 19.85 14.51 3.68
C GLN A 79 21.01 13.51 3.45
N ILE A 80 20.70 12.25 3.11
CA ILE A 80 21.69 11.23 2.75
C ILE A 80 22.19 11.48 1.32
N TYR A 81 21.28 11.84 0.41
CA TYR A 81 21.61 12.19 -0.96
C TYR A 81 21.40 13.67 -1.23
N VAL A 82 22.36 14.27 -1.92
CA VAL A 82 22.24 15.65 -2.42
C VAL A 82 21.55 15.60 -3.79
N PRO A 83 20.49 16.41 -4.02
CA PRO A 83 19.85 16.50 -5.33
C PRO A 83 20.75 17.28 -6.31
N GLU A 84 20.59 17.04 -7.61
CA GLU A 84 21.35 17.77 -8.65
C GLU A 84 20.75 19.16 -8.93
N LYS A 85 19.44 19.30 -8.71
CA LYS A 85 18.68 20.54 -8.83
C LYS A 85 17.65 20.61 -7.69
N GLY A 86 17.28 21.83 -7.33
CA GLY A 86 16.34 22.07 -6.25
C GLY A 86 16.96 21.89 -4.86
N GLN A 87 16.12 21.92 -3.84
CA GLN A 87 16.54 21.77 -2.45
C GLN A 87 15.43 21.18 -1.59
N VAL A 88 15.81 20.57 -0.47
CA VAL A 88 14.90 20.20 0.61
C VAL A 88 15.25 21.01 1.84
N THR A 89 14.24 21.60 2.48
CA THR A 89 14.37 22.29 3.78
C THR A 89 13.53 21.54 4.81
N VAL A 90 14.09 21.37 6.00
CA VAL A 90 13.44 20.69 7.12
C VAL A 90 13.47 21.64 8.30
N ASP A 91 12.32 21.88 8.92
CA ASP A 91 12.19 22.65 10.15
C ASP A 91 12.05 21.69 11.34
N GLY A 92 13.12 21.56 12.13
CA GLY A 92 13.20 20.68 13.30
C GLY A 92 14.15 19.48 13.17
N LYS A 93 14.22 18.67 14.23
CA LYS A 93 15.01 17.43 14.30
C LYS A 93 14.27 16.30 13.59
N MET A 94 14.83 15.85 12.48
CA MET A 94 14.29 14.71 11.71
C MET A 94 14.85 13.39 12.23
N VAL A 95 13.96 12.43 12.48
CA VAL A 95 14.31 11.04 12.74
C VAL A 95 13.90 10.24 11.53
N SER A 96 14.87 9.59 10.88
CA SER A 96 14.63 8.88 9.63
C SER A 96 14.95 7.40 9.72
N PHE A 97 13.94 6.57 9.48
CA PHE A 97 14.04 5.12 9.52
C PHE A 97 13.80 4.53 8.12
N ILE A 98 14.86 4.55 7.31
CA ILE A 98 14.80 4.25 5.86
C ILE A 98 15.04 2.76 5.56
N GLU A 99 15.72 2.04 6.46
CA GLU A 99 16.02 0.63 6.28
C GLU A 99 16.09 -0.05 7.67
N LEU A 100 15.29 -1.10 7.84
CA LEU A 100 15.13 -1.75 9.13
C LEU A 100 16.44 -2.43 9.57
N GLY A 101 16.95 -2.04 10.73
CA GLY A 101 18.18 -2.60 11.30
C GLY A 101 19.48 -1.93 10.85
N VAL A 102 19.43 -0.85 10.05
CA VAL A 102 20.62 -0.05 9.76
C VAL A 102 21.16 0.54 11.06
N GLY A 103 22.47 0.39 11.27
CA GLY A 103 23.14 0.85 12.47
C GLY A 103 23.01 -0.10 13.66
N PHE A 104 22.53 -1.33 13.47
CA PHE A 104 22.62 -2.39 14.48
C PHE A 104 23.89 -3.23 14.27
N ASN A 105 24.52 -3.62 15.38
CA ASN A 105 25.68 -4.50 15.41
C ASN A 105 25.32 -5.83 16.10
N PRO A 106 25.38 -6.96 15.37
CA PRO A 106 25.05 -8.29 15.90
C PRO A 106 25.90 -8.73 17.11
N GLU A 107 27.12 -8.18 17.26
CA GLU A 107 28.03 -8.52 18.35
C GLU A 107 27.78 -7.74 19.64
N LEU A 108 26.99 -6.65 19.56
CA LEU A 108 26.58 -5.85 20.71
C LEU A 108 25.28 -6.37 21.32
N THR A 109 25.06 -6.08 22.60
CA THR A 109 23.80 -6.36 23.29
C THR A 109 22.66 -5.52 22.76
N GLY A 110 21.41 -5.92 23.02
CA GLY A 110 20.24 -5.10 22.68
C GLY A 110 20.34 -3.69 23.27
N ARG A 111 20.80 -3.57 24.52
CA ARG A 111 21.02 -2.28 25.20
C ARG A 111 22.02 -1.43 24.43
N GLU A 112 23.22 -1.95 24.16
CA GLU A 112 24.26 -1.22 23.44
C GLU A 112 23.80 -0.81 22.03
N ASN A 113 23.00 -1.65 21.37
CA ASN A 113 22.40 -1.30 20.08
C ASN A 113 21.42 -0.13 20.18
N VAL A 114 20.60 -0.03 21.23
CA VAL A 114 19.72 1.13 21.45
C VAL A 114 20.54 2.42 21.57
N TYR A 115 21.63 2.42 22.36
CA TYR A 115 22.50 3.59 22.49
C TYR A 115 23.25 3.93 21.19
N MET A 116 23.78 2.93 20.50
CA MET A 116 24.50 3.13 19.24
C MET A 116 23.55 3.70 18.17
N ASN A 117 22.33 3.15 18.06
CA ASN A 117 21.35 3.64 17.09
C ASN A 117 20.85 5.04 17.45
N GLY A 118 20.58 5.32 18.74
CA GLY A 118 20.24 6.66 19.22
C GLY A 118 21.32 7.69 18.89
N ALA A 119 22.60 7.36 19.09
CA ALA A 119 23.71 8.23 18.72
C ALA A 119 23.78 8.46 17.20
N MET A 120 23.53 7.43 16.37
CA MET A 120 23.47 7.57 14.91
C MET A 120 22.31 8.46 14.44
N LEU A 121 21.21 8.47 15.19
CA LEU A 121 20.07 9.36 14.96
C LEU A 121 20.29 10.78 15.54
N GLY A 122 21.48 11.07 16.08
CA GLY A 122 21.85 12.39 16.60
C GLY A 122 21.30 12.69 17.99
N PHE A 123 20.99 11.67 18.79
CA PHE A 123 20.63 11.83 20.20
C PHE A 123 21.87 11.79 21.10
N THR A 124 21.85 12.63 22.14
CA THR A 124 22.82 12.55 23.23
C THR A 124 22.54 11.31 24.07
N LYS A 125 23.52 10.90 24.88
CA LYS A 125 23.33 9.76 25.79
C LYS A 125 22.16 9.99 26.74
N ASP A 126 22.05 11.20 27.30
CA ASP A 126 20.99 11.56 28.26
C ASP A 126 19.61 11.50 27.59
N GLU A 127 19.48 11.99 26.34
CA GLU A 127 18.23 11.85 25.57
C GLU A 127 17.86 10.38 25.34
N VAL A 128 18.85 9.51 25.07
CA VAL A 128 18.60 8.06 24.92
C VAL A 128 18.22 7.42 26.24
N ASP A 129 18.85 7.82 27.36
CA ASP A 129 18.51 7.36 28.70
C ASP A 129 17.04 7.65 29.04
N ASP A 130 16.56 8.86 28.70
CA ASP A 130 15.17 9.28 28.93
C ASP A 130 14.14 8.44 28.14
N MET A 131 14.49 7.96 26.94
CA MET A 131 13.60 7.13 26.12
C MET A 131 13.85 5.62 26.24
N TYR A 132 14.90 5.19 26.95
CA TYR A 132 15.34 3.79 26.96
C TYR A 132 14.25 2.83 27.44
N ASN A 133 13.60 3.14 28.55
CA ASN A 133 12.56 2.27 29.11
C ASN A 133 11.36 2.19 28.16
N ASP A 134 10.89 3.32 27.63
CA ASP A 134 9.79 3.35 26.66
C ASP A 134 10.08 2.51 25.40
N ILE A 135 11.33 2.50 24.94
CA ILE A 135 11.78 1.65 23.82
C ILE A 135 11.68 0.17 24.20
N VAL A 136 12.20 -0.21 25.36
CA VAL A 136 12.22 -1.61 25.82
C VAL A 136 10.81 -2.12 26.09
N ASP A 137 9.96 -1.29 26.70
CA ASP A 137 8.56 -1.58 27.02
C ASP A 137 7.73 -1.72 25.73
N PHE A 138 7.98 -0.86 24.74
CA PHE A 138 7.33 -0.99 23.44
C PHE A 138 7.76 -2.28 22.74
N ALA A 139 9.07 -2.59 22.75
CA ALA A 139 9.63 -3.79 22.13
C ALA A 139 9.22 -5.09 22.85
N GLU A 140 8.92 -5.02 24.15
CA GLU A 140 8.67 -6.14 25.08
C GLU A 140 9.86 -7.10 25.18
N LEU A 141 11.08 -6.54 25.22
CA LEU A 141 12.33 -7.30 25.20
C LEU A 141 13.15 -7.21 26.48
N HIS A 142 12.53 -6.83 27.61
CA HIS A 142 13.21 -6.57 28.90
C HIS A 142 14.26 -7.63 29.27
N HIS A 143 13.92 -8.92 29.17
CA HIS A 143 14.80 -10.03 29.54
C HIS A 143 15.93 -10.32 28.54
N PHE A 144 15.84 -9.74 27.34
CA PHE A 144 16.79 -9.98 26.25
C PHE A 144 17.79 -8.84 26.08
N MET A 145 17.55 -7.66 26.67
CA MET A 145 18.36 -6.45 26.42
C MET A 145 19.86 -6.60 26.73
N ASN A 146 20.24 -7.50 27.65
CA ASN A 146 21.64 -7.78 27.99
C ASN A 146 22.25 -8.92 27.15
N GLN A 147 21.50 -9.52 26.23
CA GLN A 147 21.97 -10.54 25.30
C GLN A 147 22.42 -9.90 23.99
N LYS A 148 23.41 -10.52 23.33
CA LYS A 148 23.88 -10.10 22.00
C LYS A 148 22.77 -10.21 20.97
N LEU A 149 22.69 -9.23 20.08
CA LEU A 149 21.63 -9.13 19.07
C LEU A 149 21.63 -10.31 18.09
N LYS A 150 22.79 -10.93 17.80
CA LYS A 150 22.85 -12.15 16.96
C LYS A 150 22.08 -13.35 17.53
N ASN A 151 21.76 -13.33 18.83
CA ASN A 151 20.96 -14.38 19.49
C ASN A 151 19.46 -14.07 19.46
N TYR A 152 19.05 -12.92 18.92
CA TYR A 152 17.65 -12.54 18.79
C TYR A 152 17.05 -13.24 17.58
N SER A 153 15.77 -13.60 17.64
CA SER A 153 15.04 -13.96 16.44
C SER A 153 14.91 -12.75 15.51
N SER A 154 14.65 -12.98 14.21
CA SER A 154 14.39 -11.90 13.25
C SER A 154 13.26 -10.98 13.73
N GLY A 155 12.17 -11.54 14.27
CA GLY A 155 11.07 -10.77 14.84
C GLY A 155 11.49 -9.87 16.01
N MET A 156 12.34 -10.36 16.92
CA MET A 156 12.85 -9.55 18.03
C MET A 156 13.75 -8.40 17.56
N GLN A 157 14.62 -8.66 16.58
CA GLN A 157 15.48 -7.61 16.00
C GLN A 157 14.63 -6.52 15.36
N VAL A 158 13.62 -6.92 14.59
CA VAL A 158 12.66 -6.04 13.94
C VAL A 158 11.88 -5.20 14.96
N ARG A 159 11.35 -5.83 16.01
CA ARG A 159 10.63 -5.14 17.10
C ARG A 159 11.52 -4.11 17.78
N LEU A 160 12.77 -4.46 18.11
CA LEU A 160 13.71 -3.52 18.73
C LEU A 160 14.01 -2.33 17.82
N ALA A 161 14.37 -2.60 16.55
CA ALA A 161 14.71 -1.57 15.58
C ALA A 161 13.55 -0.60 15.36
N PHE A 162 12.33 -1.12 15.22
CA PHE A 162 11.14 -0.30 15.09
C PHE A 162 10.85 0.52 16.35
N SER A 163 10.97 -0.09 17.54
CA SER A 163 10.71 0.58 18.83
C SER A 163 11.63 1.78 19.06
N VAL A 164 12.93 1.64 18.73
CA VAL A 164 13.89 2.74 18.77
C VAL A 164 13.42 3.89 17.88
N ALA A 165 13.01 3.59 16.65
CA ALA A 165 12.61 4.61 15.67
C ALA A 165 11.37 5.41 16.11
N ILE A 166 10.33 4.72 16.60
CA ILE A 166 9.07 5.38 16.93
C ILE A 166 9.09 6.08 18.30
N LYS A 167 9.96 5.66 19.22
CA LYS A 167 10.09 6.31 20.54
C LYS A 167 11.13 7.42 20.55
N ALA A 168 11.97 7.52 19.52
CA ALA A 168 12.85 8.65 19.31
C ALA A 168 12.05 9.97 19.24
N GLN A 169 12.43 10.93 20.07
CA GLN A 169 11.78 12.24 20.16
C GLN A 169 12.28 13.15 19.02
N GLY A 170 11.58 13.13 17.89
CA GLY A 170 11.83 14.00 16.74
C GLY A 170 10.61 14.81 16.34
N ASP A 171 10.86 15.98 15.74
CA ASP A 171 9.83 16.87 15.19
C ASP A 171 9.18 16.28 13.94
N VAL A 172 9.98 15.54 13.15
CA VAL A 172 9.55 14.84 11.93
C VAL A 172 10.04 13.39 11.99
N LEU A 173 9.12 12.44 11.99
CA LEU A 173 9.42 11.01 11.91
C LEU A 173 9.22 10.51 10.48
N ILE A 174 10.21 9.82 9.91
CA ILE A 174 10.12 9.21 8.59
C ILE A 174 10.18 7.69 8.70
N LEU A 175 9.24 7.01 8.04
CA LEU A 175 9.07 5.55 8.06
C LEU A 175 9.00 5.00 6.63
N ASP A 176 9.88 4.05 6.28
CA ASP A 176 9.91 3.40 4.95
C ASP A 176 9.41 1.95 5.01
N GLU A 177 8.23 1.66 4.46
CA GLU A 177 7.63 0.31 4.32
C GLU A 177 7.56 -0.54 5.61
N VAL A 178 7.64 0.09 6.79
CA VAL A 178 7.75 -0.62 8.08
C VAL A 178 6.41 -0.99 8.73
N LEU A 179 5.29 -0.89 8.02
CA LEU A 179 3.97 -1.12 8.63
C LEU A 179 3.66 -2.60 8.90
N ALA A 180 4.31 -3.53 8.18
CA ALA A 180 4.06 -4.97 8.26
C ALA A 180 5.11 -5.72 9.08
N VAL A 181 5.55 -5.13 10.19
CA VAL A 181 6.62 -5.69 11.03
C VAL A 181 6.09 -6.39 12.28
N GLY A 182 6.68 -7.53 12.62
CA GLY A 182 6.36 -8.28 13.85
C GLY A 182 5.17 -9.23 13.72
N ASP A 183 4.78 -9.80 14.87
CA ASP A 183 3.58 -10.62 15.02
C ASP A 183 2.30 -9.78 15.07
N GLU A 184 1.14 -10.42 15.01
CA GLU A 184 -0.17 -9.73 15.00
C GLU A 184 -0.37 -8.84 16.24
N ALA A 185 0.09 -9.27 17.41
CA ALA A 185 -0.04 -8.49 18.64
C ALA A 185 0.80 -7.22 18.57
N PHE A 186 2.03 -7.31 18.08
CA PHE A 186 2.90 -6.16 17.86
C PHE A 186 2.34 -5.22 16.79
N GLN A 187 1.78 -5.75 15.70
CA GLN A 187 1.12 -4.94 14.66
C GLN A 187 -0.05 -4.12 15.21
N ARG A 188 -0.88 -4.69 16.10
CA ARG A 188 -1.95 -3.94 16.78
C ARG A 188 -1.39 -2.79 17.62
N LYS A 189 -0.31 -3.03 18.37
CA LYS A 189 0.38 -1.99 19.16
C LYS A 189 0.94 -0.86 18.28
N CYS A 190 1.52 -1.21 17.12
CA CYS A 190 1.98 -0.23 16.13
C CYS A 190 0.83 0.59 15.56
N ASN A 191 -0.31 -0.05 15.28
CA ASN A 191 -1.50 0.63 14.83
C ASN A 191 -2.02 1.64 15.86
N ASP A 192 -2.13 1.24 17.12
CA ASP A 192 -2.62 2.11 18.19
C ASP A 192 -1.69 3.33 18.36
N TYR A 193 -0.39 3.09 18.32
CA TYR A 193 0.62 4.16 18.32
C TYR A 193 0.46 5.13 17.14
N PHE A 194 0.22 4.65 15.91
CA PHE A 194 0.03 5.55 14.77
C PHE A 194 -1.25 6.37 14.84
N MET A 195 -2.32 5.80 15.38
CA MET A 195 -3.56 6.55 15.63
C MET A 195 -3.33 7.65 16.69
N GLU A 196 -2.70 7.32 17.81
CA GLU A 196 -2.34 8.31 18.83
C GLU A 196 -1.41 9.41 18.28
N ARG A 197 -0.44 9.02 17.45
CA ARG A 197 0.49 9.96 16.82
C ARG A 197 -0.20 10.90 15.83
N LYS A 198 -1.17 10.39 15.08
CA LYS A 198 -2.03 11.18 14.19
C LYS A 198 -2.84 12.22 14.99
N ASP A 199 -3.46 11.79 16.09
CA ASP A 199 -4.32 12.65 16.92
C ASP A 199 -3.53 13.70 17.71
N SER A 200 -2.30 13.37 18.13
CA SER A 200 -1.41 14.30 18.84
C SER A 200 -0.76 15.36 17.93
N GLY A 201 -0.98 15.30 16.61
CA GLY A 201 -0.47 16.30 15.67
C GLY A 201 1.06 16.29 15.55
N LYS A 202 1.70 15.12 15.71
CA LYS A 202 3.15 14.96 15.46
C LYS A 202 3.40 14.69 13.98
N THR A 203 4.31 15.44 13.38
CA THR A 203 4.63 15.29 11.95
C THR A 203 5.24 13.91 11.67
N THR A 204 4.66 13.21 10.71
CA THR A 204 5.10 11.88 10.30
C THR A 204 5.07 11.79 8.78
N ILE A 205 6.11 11.26 8.16
CA ILE A 205 6.17 10.93 6.74
C ILE A 205 6.22 9.42 6.62
N LEU A 206 5.19 8.85 6.01
CA LEU A 206 5.07 7.43 5.75
C LEU A 206 5.29 7.17 4.26
N VAL A 207 6.33 6.39 3.94
CA VAL A 207 6.54 5.87 2.58
C VAL A 207 5.99 4.47 2.52
N THR A 208 5.02 4.24 1.64
CA THR A 208 4.36 2.94 1.51
C THR A 208 3.75 2.76 0.12
N HIS A 209 3.55 1.50 -0.26
CA HIS A 209 2.72 1.11 -1.41
C HIS A 209 1.33 0.61 -0.98
N ASP A 210 1.06 0.51 0.33
CA ASP A 210 -0.23 0.11 0.90
C ASP A 210 -1.19 1.31 1.02
N MET A 211 -2.23 1.33 0.17
CA MET A 211 -3.23 2.40 0.19
C MET A 211 -4.21 2.29 1.36
N GLY A 212 -4.39 1.12 1.95
CA GLY A 212 -5.19 0.95 3.16
C GLY A 212 -4.57 1.71 4.33
N ALA A 213 -3.26 1.59 4.50
CA ALA A 213 -2.51 2.38 5.47
C ALA A 213 -2.60 3.89 5.20
N VAL A 214 -2.50 4.31 3.93
CA VAL A 214 -2.57 5.72 3.55
C VAL A 214 -3.94 6.31 3.88
N LYS A 215 -5.03 5.62 3.53
CA LYS A 215 -6.39 6.05 3.86
C LYS A 215 -6.64 6.10 5.37
N LYS A 216 -6.03 5.18 6.13
CA LYS A 216 -6.22 5.06 7.58
C LYS A 216 -5.46 6.13 8.36
N TYR A 217 -4.16 6.25 8.12
CA TYR A 217 -3.28 7.09 8.96
C TYR A 217 -3.08 8.48 8.39
N CYS A 218 -2.92 8.60 7.07
CA CYS A 218 -2.51 9.85 6.48
C CYS A 218 -3.65 10.87 6.46
N ASN A 219 -3.29 12.15 6.54
CA ASN A 219 -4.21 13.26 6.31
C ASN A 219 -3.88 14.01 5.01
N ARG A 220 -2.69 13.79 4.43
CA ARG A 220 -2.27 14.26 3.11
C ARG A 220 -1.33 13.24 2.47
N ALA A 221 -1.25 13.20 1.16
CA ALA A 221 -0.32 12.33 0.46
C ALA A 221 0.18 12.91 -0.86
N VAL A 222 1.28 12.35 -1.36
CA VAL A 222 1.81 12.57 -2.71
C VAL A 222 2.04 11.24 -3.41
N LEU A 223 1.55 11.13 -4.64
CA LEU A 223 1.82 10.01 -5.54
C LEU A 223 2.97 10.35 -6.46
N ILE A 224 4.02 9.53 -6.41
CA ILE A 224 5.19 9.61 -7.26
C ILE A 224 5.13 8.52 -8.33
N GLU A 225 5.16 8.91 -9.59
CA GLU A 225 5.19 8.03 -10.76
C GLU A 225 6.28 8.48 -11.73
N ASP A 226 7.14 7.55 -12.16
CA ASP A 226 8.26 7.81 -13.09
C ASP A 226 9.12 9.04 -12.75
N GLY A 227 9.29 9.29 -11.45
CA GLY A 227 10.05 10.40 -10.91
C GLY A 227 9.34 11.75 -10.94
N LEU A 228 8.03 11.80 -11.19
CA LEU A 228 7.20 13.00 -11.21
C LEU A 228 6.13 12.94 -10.10
N VAL A 229 5.64 14.11 -9.67
CA VAL A 229 4.44 14.20 -8.82
C VAL A 229 3.21 14.07 -9.71
N LYS A 230 2.45 12.99 -9.54
CA LYS A 230 1.23 12.73 -10.31
C LYS A 230 -0.03 13.24 -9.61
N ALA A 231 -0.10 13.04 -8.30
CA ALA A 231 -1.17 13.56 -7.45
C ALA A 231 -0.60 14.04 -6.11
N TYR A 232 -1.18 15.10 -5.55
CA TYR A 232 -0.79 15.66 -4.26
C TYR A 232 -2.01 16.30 -3.60
N GLY A 233 -2.32 15.92 -2.36
CA GLY A 233 -3.49 16.43 -1.66
C GLY A 233 -4.10 15.42 -0.72
N GLU A 234 -5.42 15.27 -0.78
CA GLU A 234 -6.18 14.39 0.10
C GLU A 234 -5.83 12.90 -0.13
N PRO A 235 -5.66 12.09 0.93
CA PRO A 235 -5.27 10.68 0.82
C PRO A 235 -6.24 9.84 0.00
N PHE A 236 -7.53 10.15 0.04
CA PHE A 236 -8.54 9.43 -0.73
C PHE A 236 -8.36 9.63 -2.23
N ASP A 237 -8.15 10.87 -2.68
CA ASP A 237 -7.94 11.20 -4.08
C ASP A 237 -6.63 10.60 -4.60
N VAL A 238 -5.57 10.69 -3.80
CA VAL A 238 -4.26 10.12 -4.11
C VAL A 238 -4.34 8.59 -4.20
N ALA A 239 -5.04 7.94 -3.26
CA ALA A 239 -5.22 6.49 -3.28
C ALA A 239 -6.13 6.05 -4.43
N ASN A 240 -7.16 6.81 -4.77
CA ASN A 240 -8.01 6.55 -5.92
C ASN A 240 -7.21 6.67 -7.22
N GLN A 241 -6.39 7.71 -7.38
CA GLN A 241 -5.49 7.83 -8.53
C GLN A 241 -4.52 6.65 -8.61
N TYR A 242 -3.93 6.22 -7.49
CA TYR A 242 -3.07 5.03 -7.47
C TYR A 242 -3.83 3.73 -7.81
N SER A 243 -5.08 3.59 -7.38
CA SER A 243 -5.92 2.45 -7.74
C SER A 243 -6.30 2.47 -9.21
N VAL A 244 -6.65 3.64 -9.77
CA VAL A 244 -6.86 3.82 -11.21
C VAL A 244 -5.59 3.47 -11.96
N ASP A 245 -4.44 4.00 -11.53
CA ASP A 245 -3.14 3.72 -12.17
C ASP A 245 -2.74 2.26 -12.08
N ASN A 246 -3.03 1.53 -11.01
CA ASN A 246 -2.79 0.09 -10.93
C ASN A 246 -3.84 -0.71 -11.71
N THR A 247 -4.98 -0.11 -12.03
CA THR A 247 -5.95 -0.68 -12.97
C THR A 247 -5.48 -0.40 -14.39
N GLU A 248 -4.97 0.80 -14.68
CA GLU A 248 -4.36 1.25 -15.94
C GLU A 248 -2.98 0.64 -16.17
N THR A 249 -2.26 0.19 -15.14
CA THR A 249 -1.00 -0.57 -15.21
C THR A 249 -1.14 -2.04 -14.88
N ALA A 250 -2.30 -2.49 -14.41
CA ALA A 250 -2.76 -3.83 -14.77
C ALA A 250 -3.07 -3.82 -16.26
N GLU A 251 -3.77 -2.81 -16.79
CA GLU A 251 -3.95 -2.59 -18.22
C GLU A 251 -2.63 -2.31 -18.95
N ASP A 252 -1.59 -1.70 -18.35
CA ASP A 252 -0.28 -1.41 -18.96
C ASP A 252 0.79 -2.46 -18.71
N ALA A 253 0.71 -3.27 -17.65
CA ALA A 253 1.42 -4.55 -17.60
C ALA A 253 0.73 -5.56 -18.55
N MET A 254 -0.58 -5.42 -18.75
CA MET A 254 -1.37 -5.96 -19.86
C MET A 254 -1.27 -5.10 -21.15
N ASN A 255 -0.45 -4.03 -21.22
CA ASN A 255 -0.13 -3.29 -22.46
C ASN A 255 1.37 -3.38 -22.80
N ALA A 256 2.24 -3.78 -21.87
CA ALA A 256 3.56 -4.33 -22.16
C ALA A 256 3.43 -5.76 -22.72
N GLU A 257 2.35 -6.46 -22.36
CA GLU A 257 1.67 -7.40 -23.25
C GLU A 257 0.51 -6.70 -23.96
N LYS A 258 0.80 -5.76 -24.87
CA LYS A 258 -0.06 -5.57 -26.05
C LYS A 258 0.00 -6.86 -26.89
N ILE A 259 -0.55 -7.94 -26.34
CA ILE A 259 -1.01 -9.12 -27.07
C ILE A 259 -2.51 -9.07 -26.90
N SER A 260 -3.13 -8.44 -27.89
CA SER A 260 -4.51 -8.59 -28.31
C SER A 260 -5.59 -8.42 -27.21
N VAL A 261 -6.61 -7.61 -27.52
CA VAL A 261 -7.98 -8.04 -27.21
C VAL A 261 -8.00 -9.52 -27.55
N SER A 262 -8.00 -10.43 -26.57
CA SER A 262 -7.53 -11.79 -26.84
C SER A 262 -8.21 -12.27 -28.13
N ASP A 263 -7.46 -12.77 -29.10
CA ASP A 263 -8.08 -13.26 -30.35
C ASP A 263 -9.10 -14.39 -30.07
N ILE A 264 -9.25 -14.78 -28.80
CA ILE A 264 -10.09 -15.82 -28.25
C ILE A 264 -11.44 -15.25 -27.79
N ALA A 265 -11.53 -14.02 -27.26
CA ALA A 265 -12.79 -13.47 -26.75
C ALA A 265 -12.84 -11.92 -26.72
N LYS A 266 -14.05 -11.35 -26.84
CA LYS A 266 -14.31 -9.89 -26.81
C LYS A 266 -15.69 -9.54 -26.22
N ASP A 267 -16.00 -8.24 -26.16
CA ASP A 267 -17.33 -7.67 -25.88
C ASP A 267 -17.96 -8.14 -24.56
N LEU A 268 -17.16 -8.19 -23.48
CA LEU A 268 -17.67 -8.49 -22.14
C LEU A 268 -18.68 -7.44 -21.68
N LYS A 269 -19.83 -7.90 -21.19
CA LYS A 269 -20.87 -7.09 -20.56
C LYS A 269 -21.35 -7.77 -19.30
N VAL A 270 -21.49 -6.99 -18.23
CA VAL A 270 -22.03 -7.42 -16.95
C VAL A 270 -23.28 -6.61 -16.67
N SER A 271 -24.39 -7.30 -16.40
CA SER A 271 -25.68 -6.68 -16.12
C SER A 271 -26.21 -7.20 -14.79
N LEU A 272 -26.39 -6.31 -13.82
CA LEU A 272 -27.11 -6.66 -12.59
C LEU A 272 -28.60 -6.77 -12.92
N ILE A 273 -29.18 -7.93 -12.63
CA ILE A 273 -30.60 -8.24 -12.88
C ILE A 273 -31.43 -7.99 -11.61
N SER A 274 -30.87 -8.30 -10.44
CA SER A 274 -31.50 -7.96 -9.16
C SER A 274 -31.49 -6.45 -8.91
N ASN A 275 -32.31 -6.00 -7.96
CA ASN A 275 -32.27 -4.61 -7.51
C ASN A 275 -30.86 -4.28 -6.99
N PRO A 276 -30.28 -3.10 -7.29
CA PRO A 276 -29.02 -2.67 -6.67
C PRO A 276 -29.14 -2.39 -5.17
N ARG A 277 -30.34 -2.27 -4.61
CA ARG A 277 -30.57 -2.18 -3.16
C ARG A 277 -31.38 -3.37 -2.68
N ILE A 278 -30.81 -4.14 -1.76
CA ILE A 278 -31.37 -5.42 -1.30
C ILE A 278 -31.19 -5.60 0.20
N THR A 279 -31.89 -6.59 0.75
CA THR A 279 -31.67 -7.13 2.08
C THR A 279 -30.77 -8.36 2.02
N PRO A 280 -30.17 -8.82 3.14
CA PRO A 280 -29.29 -9.99 3.13
C PRO A 280 -29.93 -11.28 2.59
N ASN A 281 -31.26 -11.42 2.73
CA ASN A 281 -32.00 -12.60 2.30
C ASN A 281 -32.46 -12.54 0.83
N ASP A 282 -32.31 -11.40 0.18
CA ASP A 282 -32.63 -11.27 -1.23
C ASP A 282 -31.54 -11.90 -2.10
N THR A 283 -31.95 -12.48 -3.23
CA THR A 283 -31.01 -13.09 -4.18
C THR A 283 -30.36 -12.02 -5.06
N ILE A 284 -29.04 -11.95 -5.02
CA ILE A 284 -28.24 -11.22 -5.99
C ILE A 284 -28.24 -12.03 -7.28
N THR A 285 -28.66 -11.41 -8.38
CA THR A 285 -28.64 -12.03 -9.71
C THR A 285 -27.96 -11.10 -10.70
N PHE A 286 -26.99 -11.61 -11.44
CA PHE A 286 -26.37 -10.88 -12.54
C PHE A 286 -26.14 -11.78 -13.74
N GLU A 287 -26.04 -11.17 -14.91
CA GLU A 287 -25.73 -11.81 -16.17
C GLU A 287 -24.39 -11.32 -16.70
N VAL A 288 -23.61 -12.26 -17.23
CA VAL A 288 -22.34 -12.01 -17.91
C VAL A 288 -22.48 -12.50 -19.34
N SER A 289 -22.19 -11.62 -20.30
CA SER A 289 -22.15 -11.99 -21.71
C SER A 289 -20.85 -11.55 -22.37
N TYR A 290 -20.32 -12.38 -23.26
CA TYR A 290 -19.10 -12.11 -24.04
C TYR A 290 -19.11 -12.95 -25.33
N GLU A 291 -18.30 -12.61 -26.31
CA GLU A 291 -18.18 -13.35 -27.57
C GLU A 291 -16.86 -14.09 -27.63
N VAL A 292 -16.91 -15.42 -27.84
CA VAL A 292 -15.73 -16.26 -28.06
C VAL A 292 -15.45 -16.32 -29.57
N LEU A 293 -14.24 -15.93 -29.96
CA LEU A 293 -13.76 -15.77 -31.34
C LEU A 293 -13.02 -17.01 -31.86
N LYS A 294 -12.37 -17.78 -30.98
CA LYS A 294 -11.67 -19.03 -31.28
C LYS A 294 -12.19 -20.14 -30.37
N ASP A 295 -12.30 -21.34 -30.91
CA ASP A 295 -12.78 -22.50 -30.13
C ASP A 295 -11.76 -22.87 -29.07
N ASP A 296 -11.94 -22.32 -27.86
CA ASP A 296 -11.07 -22.53 -26.71
C ASP A 296 -11.89 -22.57 -25.42
N PHE A 297 -11.27 -23.11 -24.38
CA PHE A 297 -11.80 -23.16 -23.04
C PHE A 297 -11.82 -21.76 -22.43
N THR A 298 -12.99 -21.32 -21.97
CA THR A 298 -13.06 -20.10 -21.16
C THR A 298 -14.02 -20.27 -19.98
N TYR A 299 -13.71 -19.64 -18.86
CA TYR A 299 -14.58 -19.62 -17.68
C TYR A 299 -14.67 -18.21 -17.10
N ILE A 300 -15.73 -17.95 -16.35
CA ILE A 300 -15.95 -16.68 -15.67
C ILE A 300 -15.42 -16.80 -14.24
N ALA A 301 -14.75 -15.76 -13.75
CA ALA A 301 -14.44 -15.58 -12.33
C ALA A 301 -14.86 -14.18 -11.90
N PHE A 302 -15.42 -14.02 -10.72
CA PHE A 302 -15.86 -12.72 -10.21
C PHE A 302 -15.60 -12.54 -8.72
N SER A 303 -15.62 -11.28 -8.29
CA SER A 303 -15.53 -10.87 -6.90
C SER A 303 -16.60 -9.83 -6.55
N LEU A 304 -17.08 -9.89 -5.31
CA LEU A 304 -17.85 -8.83 -4.66
C LEU A 304 -16.94 -8.15 -3.62
N THR A 305 -16.60 -6.90 -3.88
CA THR A 305 -15.63 -6.12 -3.10
C THR A 305 -16.36 -5.08 -2.27
N ASP A 306 -16.09 -5.03 -0.96
CA ASP A 306 -16.55 -3.93 -0.09
C ASP A 306 -15.97 -2.61 -0.60
N ILE A 307 -16.81 -1.66 -1.00
CA ILE A 307 -16.39 -0.37 -1.54
C ILE A 307 -15.69 0.47 -0.46
N ASP A 308 -16.21 0.45 0.77
CA ASP A 308 -15.73 1.32 1.84
C ASP A 308 -14.40 0.80 2.40
N ARG A 309 -14.22 -0.53 2.47
CA ARG A 309 -13.02 -1.18 3.03
C ARG A 309 -12.03 -1.67 1.98
N ASN A 310 -12.44 -1.79 0.72
CA ASN A 310 -11.67 -2.35 -0.39
C ASN A 310 -11.15 -3.78 -0.12
N ILE A 311 -12.02 -4.64 0.41
CA ILE A 311 -11.72 -6.05 0.73
C ILE A 311 -12.65 -6.96 -0.09
N TRP A 312 -12.14 -8.08 -0.62
CA TRP A 312 -12.96 -9.10 -1.25
C TRP A 312 -13.82 -9.83 -0.20
N VAL A 313 -15.13 -9.71 -0.33
CA VAL A 313 -16.10 -10.31 0.59
C VAL A 313 -16.57 -11.67 0.09
N TYR A 314 -16.72 -11.82 -1.22
CA TYR A 314 -17.17 -13.05 -1.85
C TYR A 314 -16.52 -13.22 -3.22
N ASN A 315 -16.08 -14.44 -3.54
CA ASN A 315 -15.47 -14.79 -4.82
C ASN A 315 -16.06 -16.11 -5.30
N ASP A 316 -16.32 -16.22 -6.60
CA ASP A 316 -16.74 -17.48 -7.22
C ASP A 316 -16.34 -17.52 -8.70
N ASN A 317 -16.51 -18.68 -9.34
CA ASN A 317 -16.14 -18.92 -10.71
C ASN A 317 -16.99 -20.04 -11.36
N SER A 318 -16.89 -20.16 -12.69
CA SER A 318 -17.62 -21.15 -13.48
C SER A 318 -16.74 -22.31 -13.95
N LEU A 319 -15.65 -22.68 -13.24
CA LEU A 319 -14.75 -23.77 -13.69
C LEU A 319 -15.44 -25.12 -13.80
N ASP A 320 -16.44 -25.38 -12.96
CA ASP A 320 -17.25 -26.60 -13.01
C ASP A 320 -18.18 -26.64 -14.24
N TYR A 321 -18.44 -25.46 -14.83
CA TYR A 321 -19.31 -25.27 -16.00
C TYR A 321 -18.64 -24.32 -17.01
N PRO A 322 -17.49 -24.72 -17.58
CA PRO A 322 -16.74 -23.85 -18.48
C PRO A 322 -17.48 -23.70 -19.80
N THR A 323 -17.26 -22.59 -20.48
CA THR A 323 -17.75 -22.41 -21.84
C THR A 323 -16.75 -22.96 -22.85
N GLN A 324 -17.28 -23.53 -23.93
CA GLN A 324 -16.54 -24.06 -25.07
C GLN A 324 -17.24 -23.65 -26.37
N GLY A 325 -16.55 -23.71 -27.50
CA GLY A 325 -17.11 -23.36 -28.80
C GLY A 325 -17.07 -21.87 -29.09
N ILE A 326 -16.96 -21.53 -30.38
CA ILE A 326 -17.06 -20.16 -30.89
C ILE A 326 -18.48 -19.62 -30.69
N GLY A 327 -18.61 -18.30 -30.54
CA GLY A 327 -19.87 -17.58 -30.51
C GLY A 327 -20.16 -16.91 -29.17
N ARG A 328 -21.32 -16.28 -29.10
CA ARG A 328 -21.77 -15.53 -27.92
C ARG A 328 -22.06 -16.46 -26.75
N LYS A 329 -21.49 -16.15 -25.60
CA LYS A 329 -21.77 -16.77 -24.30
C LYS A 329 -22.60 -15.81 -23.46
N CYS A 330 -23.55 -16.36 -22.72
CA CYS A 330 -24.43 -15.62 -21.83
C CYS A 330 -24.73 -16.53 -20.64
N ILE A 331 -24.28 -16.13 -19.46
CA ILE A 331 -24.38 -16.92 -18.23
C ILE A 331 -24.94 -16.02 -17.15
N SER A 332 -25.92 -16.54 -16.41
CA SER A 332 -26.44 -15.89 -15.21
C SER A 332 -25.87 -16.57 -13.97
N TYR A 333 -25.60 -15.78 -12.95
CA TYR A 333 -25.17 -16.25 -11.65
C TYR A 333 -26.11 -15.72 -10.57
N GLN A 334 -26.35 -16.56 -9.54
CA GLN A 334 -27.22 -16.23 -8.41
C GLN A 334 -26.54 -16.61 -7.09
N CYS A 335 -26.55 -15.70 -6.13
CA CYS A 335 -26.13 -15.98 -4.76
C CYS A 335 -26.94 -15.18 -3.73
N GLN A 336 -26.79 -15.55 -2.48
CA GLN A 336 -27.32 -14.84 -1.33
C GLN A 336 -26.20 -14.62 -0.32
N LEU A 337 -26.15 -13.43 0.28
CA LEU A 337 -25.15 -13.06 1.29
C LEU A 337 -25.83 -12.84 2.64
N SER A 338 -26.60 -13.84 3.07
CA SER A 338 -27.53 -13.78 4.21
C SER A 338 -26.88 -13.47 5.55
N GLN A 339 -25.57 -13.69 5.67
CA GLN A 339 -24.84 -13.48 6.93
C GLN A 339 -24.15 -12.12 7.01
N LEU A 340 -24.29 -11.26 6.00
CA LEU A 340 -23.74 -9.91 6.03
C LEU A 340 -24.74 -8.90 6.62
N ASN A 341 -24.25 -7.91 7.35
CA ASN A 341 -25.03 -6.71 7.69
C ASN A 341 -24.91 -5.68 6.55
N ASP A 342 -25.07 -4.40 6.89
CA ASP A 342 -25.07 -3.30 5.93
C ASP A 342 -23.72 -3.15 5.23
N ILE A 343 -23.73 -3.25 3.89
CA ILE A 343 -22.51 -3.17 3.09
C ILE A 343 -22.79 -2.68 1.66
N LYS A 344 -21.83 -1.95 1.09
CA LYS A 344 -21.81 -1.59 -0.33
C LYS A 344 -20.77 -2.45 -1.04
N LEU A 345 -21.21 -3.18 -2.04
CA LEU A 345 -20.41 -4.11 -2.82
C LEU A 345 -20.26 -3.61 -4.26
N LYS A 346 -19.08 -3.81 -4.83
CA LYS A 346 -18.80 -3.65 -6.25
C LYS A 346 -18.60 -5.03 -6.86
N LEU A 347 -19.28 -5.33 -7.97
CA LEU A 347 -19.13 -6.57 -8.73
C LEU A 347 -18.06 -6.41 -9.82
N GLU A 348 -17.04 -7.25 -9.77
CA GLU A 348 -15.92 -7.28 -10.73
C GLU A 348 -15.86 -8.67 -11.37
N VAL A 349 -15.88 -8.73 -12.70
CA VAL A 349 -15.96 -9.98 -13.46
C VAL A 349 -14.78 -10.08 -14.42
N THR A 350 -14.24 -11.28 -14.55
CA THR A 350 -13.17 -11.64 -15.48
C THR A 350 -13.54 -12.89 -16.25
N VAL A 351 -13.18 -12.95 -17.53
CA VAL A 351 -13.19 -14.18 -18.34
C VAL A 351 -11.76 -14.66 -18.44
N ARG A 352 -11.51 -15.96 -18.20
CA ARG A 352 -10.18 -16.55 -18.13
C ARG A 352 -10.07 -17.81 -18.99
N ASP A 353 -8.85 -18.13 -19.43
CA ASP A 353 -8.53 -19.36 -20.17
C ASP A 353 -8.34 -20.57 -19.24
N LYS A 354 -8.04 -21.75 -19.79
CA LYS A 354 -7.79 -22.98 -18.99
C LYS A 354 -6.62 -22.88 -17.99
N ASN A 355 -5.69 -21.96 -18.20
CA ASN A 355 -4.52 -21.76 -17.33
C ASN A 355 -4.77 -20.67 -16.27
N GLY A 356 -5.96 -20.05 -16.28
CA GLY A 356 -6.30 -18.93 -15.41
C GLY A 356 -5.78 -17.57 -15.91
N GLN A 357 -5.25 -17.49 -17.13
CA GLN A 357 -4.89 -16.22 -17.76
C GLN A 357 -6.15 -15.43 -18.07
N MET A 358 -6.13 -14.14 -17.76
CA MET A 358 -7.25 -13.24 -18.02
C MET A 358 -7.37 -12.94 -19.53
N LEU A 359 -8.56 -13.16 -20.07
CA LEU A 359 -8.92 -12.85 -21.46
C LEU A 359 -9.72 -11.56 -21.57
N LEU A 360 -10.65 -11.33 -20.63
CA LEU A 360 -11.50 -10.14 -20.54
C LEU A 360 -11.72 -9.75 -19.08
N PHE A 361 -11.98 -8.47 -18.82
CA PHE A 361 -12.36 -7.96 -17.50
C PHE A 361 -13.41 -6.85 -17.61
N SER A 362 -14.27 -6.74 -16.60
CA SER A 362 -15.25 -5.66 -16.50
C SER A 362 -14.54 -4.39 -16.02
N THR A 363 -14.63 -3.31 -16.79
CA THR A 363 -14.06 -2.02 -16.38
C THR A 363 -14.86 -1.40 -15.23
N ALA A 364 -14.30 -0.39 -14.55
CA ALA A 364 -14.96 0.30 -13.45
C ALA A 364 -16.33 0.90 -13.82
N GLU A 365 -16.49 1.39 -15.06
CA GLU A 365 -17.77 1.89 -15.60
C GLU A 365 -18.81 0.79 -15.81
N GLN A 366 -18.36 -0.46 -15.99
CA GLN A 366 -19.18 -1.63 -16.24
C GLN A 366 -19.47 -2.44 -14.97
N SER A 367 -18.85 -2.11 -13.84
CA SER A 367 -19.01 -2.82 -12.56
C SER A 367 -20.27 -2.37 -11.82
N PRO A 368 -21.30 -3.22 -11.69
CA PRO A 368 -22.49 -2.87 -10.93
C PRO A 368 -22.19 -2.72 -9.44
N GLN A 369 -22.90 -1.80 -8.79
CA GLN A 369 -22.87 -1.62 -7.34
C GLN A 369 -24.12 -2.22 -6.71
N ILE A 370 -23.93 -2.89 -5.57
CA ILE A 370 -24.99 -3.55 -4.80
C ILE A 370 -24.90 -3.03 -3.38
N VAL A 371 -26.01 -2.58 -2.82
CA VAL A 371 -26.12 -2.13 -1.43
C VAL A 371 -26.99 -3.14 -0.71
N ILE A 372 -26.41 -3.82 0.26
CA ILE A 372 -27.13 -4.67 1.20
C ILE A 372 -27.44 -3.80 2.41
N GLN A 373 -28.71 -3.74 2.79
CA GLN A 373 -29.18 -3.01 3.96
C GLN A 373 -30.19 -3.85 4.72
N ARG A 374 -29.98 -3.99 6.03
CA ARG A 374 -30.88 -4.67 6.94
C ARG A 374 -32.09 -3.80 7.25
N ASN A 375 -33.25 -4.43 7.18
CA ASN A 375 -34.54 -3.85 7.57
C ASN A 375 -35.32 -4.77 8.51
N ASP A 376 -34.68 -5.84 8.98
CA ASP A 376 -35.25 -6.92 9.78
C ASP A 376 -34.95 -6.77 11.29
N ILE A 377 -34.16 -5.76 11.68
CA ILE A 377 -33.82 -5.47 13.07
C ILE A 377 -34.90 -4.57 13.68
N ASP A 378 -35.47 -5.00 14.80
CA ASP A 378 -36.40 -4.19 15.59
C ASP A 378 -35.69 -2.95 16.17
N GLN A 379 -36.33 -1.79 16.12
CA GLN A 379 -35.78 -0.54 16.65
C GLN A 379 -35.55 -0.58 18.16
N ASP A 380 -36.29 -1.45 18.87
CA ASP A 380 -36.15 -1.62 20.32
C ASP A 380 -35.05 -2.64 20.71
N ASP A 381 -34.51 -3.43 19.76
CA ASP A 381 -33.38 -4.35 20.01
C ASP A 381 -32.03 -3.64 19.87
N LEU A 382 -31.69 -2.84 20.89
CA LEU A 382 -30.43 -2.10 20.97
C LEU A 382 -29.19 -2.99 20.79
N SER A 383 -29.24 -4.23 21.27
CA SER A 383 -28.11 -5.16 21.15
C SER A 383 -27.92 -5.63 19.70
N ALA A 384 -29.01 -5.90 18.98
CA ALA A 384 -28.96 -6.24 17.56
C ALA A 384 -28.56 -5.05 16.70
N LEU A 385 -29.04 -3.85 17.01
CA LEU A 385 -28.64 -2.61 16.33
C LEU A 385 -27.13 -2.34 16.48
N ASP A 386 -26.61 -2.41 17.71
CA ASP A 386 -25.18 -2.21 17.97
C ASP A 386 -24.33 -3.26 17.26
N SER A 387 -24.70 -4.54 17.36
CA SER A 387 -23.99 -5.63 16.70
C SER A 387 -24.04 -5.57 15.17
N ALA A 388 -25.07 -4.93 14.60
CA ALA A 388 -25.22 -4.78 13.15
C ALA A 388 -24.25 -3.77 12.52
N SER A 389 -23.53 -2.99 13.35
CA SER A 389 -22.42 -2.15 12.90
C SER A 389 -21.21 -2.95 12.37
N GLY A 390 -21.09 -4.23 12.75
CA GLY A 390 -20.08 -5.14 12.24
C GLY A 390 -20.42 -5.69 10.86
N LEU A 391 -19.46 -6.34 10.19
CA LEU A 391 -19.66 -6.91 8.84
C LEU A 391 -20.63 -8.11 8.84
N TYR A 392 -20.59 -8.92 9.89
CA TYR A 392 -21.31 -10.20 9.97
C TYR A 392 -22.50 -10.12 10.93
N GLN A 393 -23.61 -10.74 10.56
CA GLN A 393 -24.78 -10.85 11.41
C GLN A 393 -24.43 -11.63 12.69
N ARG A 394 -24.81 -11.07 13.85
CA ARG A 394 -24.62 -11.74 15.15
C ARG A 394 -25.22 -13.15 15.13
N ASN A 395 -24.41 -14.15 15.45
CA ASN A 395 -24.81 -15.56 15.50
C ASN A 395 -24.43 -16.28 16.81
N GLY A 396 -23.93 -15.52 17.81
CA GLY A 396 -23.50 -16.04 19.11
C GLY A 396 -24.57 -16.01 20.21
N LYS A 397 -24.28 -16.69 21.32
CA LYS A 397 -25.08 -16.66 22.56
C LYS A 397 -24.17 -16.41 23.77
N TRP A 398 -24.57 -15.50 24.64
CA TRP A 398 -23.89 -15.29 25.93
C TRP A 398 -24.25 -16.44 26.87
N VAL A 399 -23.24 -17.11 27.42
CA VAL A 399 -23.40 -18.13 28.45
C VAL A 399 -22.74 -17.60 29.72
N PHE A 400 -23.55 -17.36 30.76
CA PHE A 400 -23.06 -16.92 32.07
C PHE A 400 -22.91 -18.15 32.97
N HIS A 401 -21.79 -18.23 33.67
CA HIS A 401 -21.46 -19.29 34.62
C HIS A 401 -21.60 -18.80 36.05
#